data_AF-A0A6C0JUT4-F1
#
_entry.id   AF-A0A6C0JUT4-F1
#
_cell.length_a   1.000
_cell.length_b   1.000
_cell.length_c   1.000
_cell.angle_alpha   90.00
_cell.angle_beta   90.00
_cell.angle_gamma   90.00
#
_symmetry.space_group_name_H-M   'P 1'
#
loop_
_entity.id
_entity.type
_entity.pdbx_description
1 polymer ?
#
loop_
_entity_poly.entity_id
_entity_poly.type
_entity_poly.pdbx_seq_one_letter_code
_entity_poly.pdbx_strand_id
1 'polypeptide(L)'
;MTFIYMLGEKISIRNLILILVIGMFIGTNVWCSCSGGILEGFHSGKNIATAGLDYSMGKGVPVSWKDKGLVETDTANTPNNQYSHLKNNTSGDVPLPEGELLLFNENRFDPSCCPSTYSNSSGCACISSEQMQYLNERGGNRTSNDIY
;
A
#
# COMPACT_ATOMS: atom_id res chain seq x y z
N MET A 1 -25.94 -33.55 -50.82
CA MET A 1 -25.24 -33.66 -49.53
C MET A 1 -23.91 -34.33 -49.81
N THR A 2 -22.82 -33.56 -49.77
CA THR A 2 -21.49 -34.06 -50.13
C THR A 2 -20.85 -34.66 -48.89
N PHE A 3 -20.44 -35.94 -48.98
CA PHE A 3 -19.83 -36.70 -47.89
C PHE A 3 -18.36 -36.91 -48.20
N ILE A 4 -17.50 -36.81 -47.18
CA ILE A 4 -16.06 -37.04 -47.29
C ILE A 4 -15.71 -38.15 -46.30
N TYR A 5 -14.88 -39.10 -46.73
CA TYR A 5 -14.38 -40.17 -45.89
C TYR A 5 -13.11 -39.68 -45.18
N MET A 6 -13.17 -39.54 -43.86
CA MET A 6 -12.02 -39.24 -43.02
C MET A 6 -11.93 -40.35 -41.97
N LEU A 7 -10.78 -41.02 -41.85
CA LEU A 7 -10.50 -42.07 -40.85
C LEU A 7 -11.46 -43.29 -40.89
N GLY A 8 -12.04 -43.60 -42.05
CA GLY A 8 -12.91 -44.79 -42.23
C GLY A 8 -14.38 -44.59 -41.90
N GLU A 9 -14.76 -43.42 -41.37
CA GLU A 9 -16.15 -43.06 -41.05
C GLU A 9 -16.74 -42.06 -42.04
N LYS A 10 -18.05 -42.14 -42.28
CA LYS A 10 -18.77 -41.26 -43.22
C LYS A 10 -19.17 -39.97 -42.52
N ILE A 11 -18.44 -38.89 -42.76
CA ILE A 11 -18.77 -37.57 -42.20
C ILE A 11 -19.40 -36.66 -43.26
N SER A 12 -20.49 -36.00 -42.88
CA SER A 12 -21.13 -34.92 -43.64
C SER A 12 -20.30 -33.65 -43.56
N ILE A 13 -20.05 -32.97 -44.69
CA ILE A 13 -19.30 -31.70 -44.73
C ILE A 13 -19.83 -30.66 -43.74
N ARG A 14 -21.15 -30.61 -43.52
CA ARG A 14 -21.78 -29.74 -42.52
C ARG A 14 -21.21 -29.97 -41.11
N ASN A 15 -21.01 -31.22 -40.72
CA ASN A 15 -20.54 -31.58 -39.40
C ASN A 15 -19.03 -31.27 -39.26
N LEU A 16 -18.26 -31.38 -40.35
CA LEU A 16 -16.85 -30.99 -40.37
C LEU A 16 -16.67 -29.49 -40.10
N ILE A 17 -17.48 -28.65 -40.77
CA ILE A 17 -17.44 -27.19 -40.58
C ILE A 17 -17.86 -26.82 -39.15
N LEU A 18 -18.87 -27.49 -38.60
CA LEU A 18 -19.35 -27.24 -37.24
C LEU A 18 -18.27 -27.53 -36.18
N ILE A 19 -17.54 -28.64 -36.32
CA ILE A 19 -16.46 -29.02 -35.39
C ILE A 19 -15.30 -28.01 -35.47
N LEU A 20 -14.97 -27.51 -36.66
CA LEU A 20 -13.91 -26.52 -36.86
C LEU A 20 -14.24 -25.17 -36.20
N VAL A 21 -15.48 -24.68 -36.34
CA VAL A 21 -15.92 -23.43 -35.71
C VAL A 21 -15.95 -23.54 -34.18
N ILE A 22 -16.48 -24.65 -33.66
CA ILE A 22 -16.55 -24.90 -32.21
C ILE A 22 -15.15 -25.07 -31.62
N GLY A 23 -14.26 -25.79 -32.31
CA GLY A 23 -12.86 -25.98 -31.89
C GLY A 23 -12.09 -24.66 -31.82
N MET A 24 -12.30 -23.75 -32.79
CA MET A 24 -11.69 -22.43 -32.78
C MET A 24 -12.18 -21.57 -31.61
N PHE A 25 -13.49 -21.62 -31.30
CA PHE A 25 -14.07 -20.89 -30.16
C PHE A 25 -13.56 -21.41 -28.81
N ILE A 26 -13.47 -22.73 -28.63
CA ILE A 26 -12.93 -23.30 -27.38
C ILE A 26 -11.43 -22.99 -27.26
N GLY A 27 -10.68 -23.07 -28.36
CA GLY A 27 -9.24 -22.76 -28.39
C GLY A 27 -8.93 -21.32 -28.00
N THR A 28 -9.68 -20.34 -28.52
CA THR A 28 -9.47 -18.92 -28.19
C THR A 28 -9.80 -18.61 -26.73
N ASN A 29 -10.83 -19.26 -26.17
CA ASN A 29 -11.25 -19.01 -24.78
C ASN A 29 -10.41 -19.77 -23.74
N VAL A 30 -9.93 -20.98 -24.04
CA VAL A 30 -9.21 -21.83 -23.07
C VAL A 30 -7.69 -21.69 -23.19
N TRP A 31 -7.15 -21.70 -24.41
CA TRP A 31 -5.70 -21.74 -24.63
C TRP A 31 -5.05 -20.35 -24.61
N CYS A 32 -5.69 -19.36 -25.25
CA CYS A 32 -5.17 -17.99 -25.25
C CYS A 32 -5.42 -17.23 -23.93
N SER A 33 -6.30 -17.72 -23.05
CA SER A 33 -6.50 -17.14 -21.72
C SER A 33 -5.33 -17.41 -20.76
N CYS A 34 -4.62 -18.53 -20.92
CA CYS A 34 -3.50 -18.90 -20.04
C CYS A 34 -2.18 -18.18 -20.36
N SER A 35 -2.02 -17.62 -21.56
CA SER A 35 -0.80 -16.91 -21.99
C SER A 35 -0.86 -15.40 -21.77
N GLY A 36 -1.74 -14.93 -20.88
CA GLY A 36 -2.01 -13.50 -20.68
C GLY A 36 -3.01 -12.98 -21.70
N GLY A 37 -4.24 -13.51 -21.66
CA GLY A 37 -5.36 -13.06 -22.47
C GLY A 37 -5.58 -11.54 -22.45
N ILE A 38 -6.47 -11.05 -23.30
CA ILE A 38 -6.77 -9.62 -23.58
C ILE A 38 -6.48 -8.71 -22.35
N LEU A 39 -5.35 -8.00 -22.41
CA LEU A 39 -4.87 -7.06 -21.38
C LEU A 39 -5.94 -6.01 -21.01
N GLU A 40 -6.88 -5.75 -21.92
CA GLU A 40 -8.00 -4.83 -21.73
C GLU A 40 -8.99 -5.28 -20.65
N GLY A 41 -9.19 -6.59 -20.43
CA GLY A 41 -10.13 -7.07 -19.41
C GLY A 41 -9.71 -6.68 -17.99
N PHE A 42 -8.39 -6.72 -17.73
CA PHE A 42 -7.83 -6.21 -16.47
C PHE A 42 -7.89 -4.69 -16.39
N HIS A 43 -7.77 -3.98 -17.52
CA HIS A 43 -7.98 -2.53 -17.58
C HIS A 43 -9.43 -2.10 -17.32
N SER A 44 -10.41 -2.81 -17.85
CA SER A 44 -11.83 -2.59 -17.57
C SER A 44 -12.21 -3.03 -16.15
N GLY A 45 -11.53 -4.07 -15.62
CA GLY A 45 -11.65 -4.51 -14.23
C GLY A 45 -11.13 -3.51 -13.20
N LYS A 46 -10.25 -2.55 -13.57
CA LYS A 46 -9.79 -1.48 -12.67
C LYS A 46 -10.93 -0.63 -12.10
N ASN A 47 -12.02 -0.49 -12.84
CA ASN A 47 -13.18 0.32 -12.43
C ASN A 47 -14.19 -0.46 -11.58
N ILE A 48 -14.01 -1.78 -11.46
CA ILE A 48 -14.96 -2.69 -10.79
C ILE A 48 -14.31 -3.38 -9.58
N ALA A 49 -13.00 -3.68 -9.64
CA ALA A 49 -12.23 -4.18 -8.52
C ALA A 49 -11.74 -3.01 -7.68
N THR A 50 -12.20 -2.94 -6.43
CA THR A 50 -12.03 -1.86 -5.44
C THR A 50 -10.58 -1.52 -5.06
N ALA A 51 -9.58 -2.24 -5.59
CA ALA A 51 -8.17 -1.88 -5.48
C ALA A 51 -7.74 -1.17 -6.76
N GLY A 52 -8.12 0.12 -6.88
CA GLY A 52 -7.72 0.94 -8.01
C GLY A 52 -6.19 0.94 -8.14
N LEU A 53 -5.67 0.69 -9.36
CA LEU A 53 -4.23 0.76 -9.64
C LEU A 53 -3.63 2.15 -9.37
N ASP A 54 -4.49 3.15 -9.15
CA ASP A 54 -4.13 4.52 -8.82
C ASP A 54 -4.17 4.80 -7.30
N TYR A 55 -4.28 3.76 -6.47
CA TYR A 55 -4.18 3.88 -5.01
C TYR A 55 -2.77 4.33 -4.62
N SER A 56 -2.67 5.56 -4.12
CA SER A 56 -1.47 6.09 -3.51
C SER A 56 -1.78 6.40 -2.06
N MET A 57 -1.00 5.81 -1.14
CA MET A 57 -1.07 6.04 0.30
C MET A 57 -0.99 7.52 0.71
N GLY A 58 -0.53 8.39 -0.19
CA GLY A 58 -0.41 9.83 0.04
C GLY A 58 -1.61 10.67 -0.42
N LYS A 59 -2.55 10.11 -1.18
CA LYS A 59 -3.66 10.89 -1.74
C LYS A 59 -4.65 11.28 -0.65
N GLY A 60 -4.81 12.59 -0.43
CA GLY A 60 -5.78 13.17 0.50
C GLY A 60 -5.27 13.37 1.93
N VAL A 61 -4.00 13.06 2.22
CA VAL A 61 -3.35 13.42 3.49
C VAL A 61 -2.47 14.67 3.29
N PRO A 62 -2.50 15.64 4.22
CA PRO A 62 -1.80 16.93 4.04
C PRO A 62 -0.27 16.78 4.01
N VAL A 63 0.28 15.69 4.56
CA VAL A 63 1.71 15.40 4.55
C VAL A 63 1.91 13.91 4.28
N SER A 64 2.54 13.57 3.16
CA SER A 64 2.82 12.20 2.75
C SER A 64 4.31 12.06 2.42
N TRP A 65 4.89 10.94 2.83
CA TRP A 65 6.29 10.61 2.58
C TRP A 65 6.64 10.49 1.09
N LYS A 66 5.63 10.34 0.20
CA LYS A 66 5.80 10.32 -1.25
C LYS A 66 5.76 11.71 -1.88
N ASP A 67 5.16 12.68 -1.21
CA ASP A 67 4.88 14.02 -1.74
C ASP A 67 5.87 15.07 -1.22
N LYS A 68 7.13 14.68 -0.98
CA LYS A 68 8.22 15.49 -0.39
C LYS A 68 8.60 16.77 -1.18
N GLY A 69 7.81 17.20 -2.16
CA GLY A 69 8.11 18.36 -3.00
C GLY A 69 6.90 19.11 -3.55
N LEU A 70 5.66 18.84 -3.08
CA LEU A 70 4.46 19.52 -3.60
C LEU A 70 3.76 20.42 -2.58
N VAL A 71 4.25 20.47 -1.34
CA VAL A 71 3.87 21.54 -0.41
C VAL A 71 4.89 22.68 -0.58
N GLU A 72 4.70 23.44 -1.65
CA GLU A 72 5.29 24.76 -1.83
C GLU A 72 4.56 25.75 -0.91
N THR A 73 4.62 25.52 0.41
CA THR A 73 4.36 26.58 1.39
C THR A 73 5.71 27.17 1.72
N ASP A 74 6.09 28.27 1.05
CA ASP A 74 6.98 29.39 1.45
C ASP A 74 7.92 29.25 2.69
N THR A 75 8.45 28.06 2.94
CA THR A 75 9.30 27.70 4.08
C THR A 75 10.37 26.71 3.66
N ALA A 76 10.88 26.87 2.43
CA ALA A 76 12.09 26.22 1.95
C ALA A 76 13.38 26.61 2.72
N ASN A 77 13.26 27.25 3.88
CA ASN A 77 14.37 27.66 4.76
C ASN A 77 14.02 27.58 6.25
N THR A 78 13.17 26.65 6.67
CA THR A 78 13.08 26.29 8.09
C THR A 78 13.25 24.78 8.18
N PRO A 79 14.25 24.25 8.92
CA PRO A 79 14.22 22.87 9.37
C PRO A 79 13.05 22.81 10.34
N ASN A 80 11.85 22.58 9.81
CA ASN A 80 10.62 22.52 10.54
C ASN A 80 10.60 21.18 11.26
N ASN A 81 11.49 21.05 12.26
CA ASN A 81 11.53 19.95 13.20
C ASN A 81 10.09 19.69 13.63
N GLN A 82 9.49 18.65 13.04
CA GLN A 82 8.08 18.30 13.26
C GLN A 82 7.84 18.02 14.76
N TYR A 83 8.91 17.74 15.50
CA TYR A 83 8.98 17.48 16.93
C TYR A 83 9.45 18.69 17.76
N SER A 84 9.48 19.90 17.19
CA SER A 84 9.88 21.12 17.89
C SER A 84 9.02 21.38 19.13
N HIS A 85 7.73 21.07 19.05
CA HIS A 85 6.78 21.11 20.16
C HIS A 85 7.04 20.04 21.24
N LEU A 86 7.83 19.01 20.93
CA LEU A 86 8.16 17.90 21.83
C LEU A 86 9.53 18.08 22.52
N LYS A 87 10.32 19.10 22.16
CA LYS A 87 11.68 19.29 22.70
C LYS A 87 11.75 19.46 24.21
N ASN A 88 10.67 19.97 24.82
CA ASN A 88 10.61 20.20 26.27
C ASN A 88 10.08 18.99 27.05
N ASN A 89 9.67 17.93 26.36
CA ASN A 89 9.16 16.72 27.02
C ASN A 89 10.30 15.82 27.45
N THR A 90 10.09 15.13 28.56
CA THR A 90 11.02 14.13 29.10
C THR A 90 10.45 12.73 28.83
N SER A 91 11.28 11.85 28.30
CA SER A 91 10.97 10.44 28.07
C SER A 91 12.04 9.56 28.72
N GLY A 92 11.77 8.25 28.82
CA GLY A 92 12.79 7.28 29.16
C GLY A 92 13.84 7.09 28.06
N ASP A 93 14.83 6.27 28.37
CA ASP A 93 15.98 5.99 27.49
C ASP A 93 15.57 5.29 26.19
N VAL A 94 16.23 5.69 25.11
CA VAL A 94 15.98 5.21 23.75
C VAL A 94 17.32 4.99 23.04
N PRO A 95 17.60 3.79 22.48
CA PRO A 95 16.75 2.59 22.42
C PRO A 95 16.50 1.96 23.81
N LEU A 96 15.39 1.23 23.94
CA LEU A 96 15.06 0.57 25.22
C LEU A 96 16.19 -0.38 25.64
N PRO A 97 16.50 -0.46 26.95
CA PRO A 97 17.47 -1.41 27.48
C PRO A 97 17.02 -2.86 27.23
N GLU A 98 18.00 -3.78 27.18
CA GLU A 98 17.74 -5.19 26.93
C GLU A 98 16.80 -5.80 28.00
N GLY A 99 15.74 -6.46 27.54
CA GLY A 99 14.74 -7.08 28.42
C GLY A 99 13.55 -6.18 28.77
N GLU A 100 13.52 -4.92 28.33
CA GLU A 100 12.38 -4.02 28.52
C GLU A 100 11.50 -3.92 27.26
N LEU A 101 10.18 -3.92 27.45
CA LEU A 101 9.18 -3.82 26.38
C LEU A 101 8.30 -2.57 26.51
N LEU A 102 8.38 -1.86 27.64
CA LEU A 102 7.47 -0.78 28.00
C LEU A 102 8.07 0.59 27.66
N LEU A 103 7.95 0.99 26.40
CA LEU A 103 8.51 2.25 25.91
C LEU A 103 8.02 3.50 26.67
N PHE A 104 6.76 3.52 27.11
CA PHE A 104 6.14 4.69 27.75
C PHE A 104 6.11 4.61 29.28
N ASN A 105 6.81 3.66 29.90
CA ASN A 105 6.78 3.46 31.34
C ASN A 105 7.27 4.70 32.11
N GLU A 106 8.33 5.34 31.60
CA GLU A 106 8.95 6.51 32.21
C GLU A 106 8.37 7.84 31.69
N ASN A 107 7.43 7.79 30.75
CA ASN A 107 6.81 8.99 30.20
C ASN A 107 5.80 9.59 31.18
N ARG A 108 5.80 10.91 31.27
CA ARG A 108 4.75 11.64 31.99
C ARG A 108 3.47 11.70 31.16
N PHE A 109 2.33 11.61 31.83
CA PHE A 109 1.01 11.77 31.22
C PHE A 109 0.31 12.98 31.82
N ASP A 110 0.05 13.97 30.98
CA ASP A 110 -0.57 15.23 31.39
C ASP A 110 -1.48 15.77 30.27
N PRO A 111 -2.62 16.41 30.59
CA PRO A 111 -3.49 17.02 29.58
C PRO A 111 -2.81 18.12 28.76
N SER A 112 -1.78 18.78 29.30
CA SER A 112 -0.99 19.80 28.60
C SER A 112 -0.17 19.26 27.43
N CYS A 113 0.13 17.97 27.42
CA CYS A 113 0.89 17.31 26.36
C CYS A 113 0.02 16.88 25.17
N CYS A 114 -1.25 17.27 25.14
CA CYS A 114 -2.13 17.01 24.01
C CYS A 114 -1.97 18.07 22.91
N PRO A 115 -2.07 17.69 21.62
CA PRO A 115 -2.45 16.37 21.11
C PRO A 115 -1.27 15.39 21.03
N SER A 116 -1.46 14.16 21.54
CA SER A 116 -0.49 13.05 21.41
C SER A 116 -1.21 11.79 20.94
N THR A 117 -0.51 10.93 20.20
CA THR A 117 -1.06 9.65 19.69
C THR A 117 -1.37 8.66 20.81
N TYR A 118 -0.63 8.75 21.92
CA TYR A 118 -0.76 7.85 23.06
C TYR A 118 -1.31 8.64 24.26
N SER A 119 -2.27 8.05 24.96
CA SER A 119 -2.93 8.66 26.12
C SER A 119 -3.31 7.61 27.15
N ASN A 120 -3.57 8.06 28.37
CA ASN A 120 -4.11 7.25 29.45
C ASN A 120 -5.25 8.01 30.16
N SER A 121 -5.75 7.49 31.28
CA SER A 121 -6.82 8.12 32.06
C SER A 121 -6.47 9.51 32.62
N SER A 122 -5.19 9.86 32.69
CA SER A 122 -4.68 11.10 33.28
C SER A 122 -4.30 12.15 32.23
N GLY A 123 -4.21 11.80 30.94
CA GLY A 123 -3.90 12.74 29.87
C GLY A 123 -3.12 12.11 28.70
N CYS A 124 -2.46 12.97 27.93
CA CYS A 124 -1.64 12.57 26.79
C CYS A 124 -0.21 12.23 27.22
N ALA A 125 0.44 11.28 26.55
CA ALA A 125 1.85 10.97 26.77
C ALA A 125 2.73 12.12 26.29
N CYS A 126 3.51 12.68 27.21
CA CYS A 126 4.56 13.65 26.92
C CYS A 126 5.77 12.88 26.35
N ILE A 127 5.87 12.82 25.03
CA ILE A 127 6.93 12.09 24.31
C ILE A 127 8.02 13.09 23.92
N SER A 128 9.29 12.74 24.13
CA SER A 128 10.43 13.56 23.69
C SER A 128 10.61 13.48 22.17
N SER A 129 11.34 14.43 21.58
CA SER A 129 11.65 14.38 20.15
C SER A 129 12.44 13.12 19.75
N GLU A 130 13.38 12.68 20.60
CA GLU A 130 14.23 11.51 20.33
C GLU A 130 13.43 10.21 20.37
N GLN A 131 12.56 10.05 21.37
CA GLN A 131 11.67 8.90 21.47
C GLN A 131 10.67 8.84 20.32
N MET A 132 10.16 9.99 19.89
CA MET A 132 9.28 10.07 18.72
C MET A 132 10.02 9.70 17.43
N GLN A 133 11.28 10.14 17.27
CA GLN A 133 12.10 9.76 16.12
C GLN A 133 12.33 8.24 16.10
N TYR A 134 12.75 7.65 17.21
CA TYR A 134 12.94 6.21 17.32
C TYR A 134 11.66 5.41 17.03
N LEU A 135 10.50 5.89 17.49
CA LEU A 135 9.21 5.30 17.14
C LEU A 135 8.93 5.31 15.64
N ASN A 136 9.31 6.39 14.95
CA ASN A 136 9.11 6.51 13.50
C ASN A 136 10.05 5.60 12.70
N GLU A 137 11.26 5.37 13.20
CA GLU A 137 12.27 4.50 12.57
C GLU A 137 12.08 3.01 12.95
N ARG A 138 11.27 2.73 13.97
CA ARG A 138 11.02 1.38 14.49
C ARG A 138 10.50 0.45 13.40
N GLY A 139 11.05 -0.76 13.36
CA GLY A 139 10.68 -1.79 12.38
C GLY A 139 11.34 -1.64 11.01
N GLY A 140 12.31 -0.72 10.86
CA GLY A 140 13.14 -0.61 9.65
C GLY A 140 12.41 -0.03 8.43
N ASN A 141 11.19 0.49 8.61
CA ASN A 141 10.40 1.05 7.52
C ASN A 141 10.79 2.50 7.16
N ARG A 142 11.49 3.22 8.06
CA ARG A 142 11.98 4.58 7.83
C ARG A 142 13.42 4.67 8.32
N THR A 143 14.39 4.46 7.43
CA THR A 143 15.83 4.48 7.76
C THR A 143 16.57 5.69 7.18
N SER A 144 15.88 6.60 6.49
CA SER A 144 16.51 7.86 6.05
C SER A 144 16.47 8.87 7.19
N ASN A 145 17.63 9.42 7.54
CA ASN A 145 17.81 10.51 8.51
C ASN A 145 17.24 11.86 8.01
N ASP A 146 16.19 11.83 7.18
CA ASP A 146 15.52 13.03 6.72
C ASP A 146 14.64 13.54 7.87
N ILE A 147 15.28 14.26 8.79
CA ILE A 147 14.62 15.12 9.74
C ILE A 147 14.00 16.25 8.92
N TYR A 148 12.67 16.30 8.86
CA TYR A 148 11.93 17.47 8.40
C TYR A 148 12.05 18.58 9.44
#